data_AF-A0A2K4Y727-F1
#
_entry.id   AF-A0A2K4Y727-F1
#
_cell.length_a   1.000
_cell.length_b   1.000
_cell.length_c   1.000
_cell.angle_alpha   90.00
_cell.angle_beta   90.00
_cell.angle_gamma   90.00
#
_symmetry.space_group_name_H-M   'P 1'
#
loop_
_entity.id
_entity.type
_entity.pdbx_description
1 polymer ?
#
loop_
_entity_poly.entity_id
_entity_poly.type
_entity_poly.pdbx_seq_one_letter_code
_entity_poly.pdbx_strand_id
1 'polypeptide(L)'
;MTIRLPGDETTVIVIKGSIVNVRVLSPGDADSDDWLERLSYRTSSLVRASIDVMGFHLGASLDLKMLTGTLDNETTLFPAVAHQMLVGTVDGPYVSGELTAPYFGQAVADANFRHALADMRQATRLDDDSAFYSYRAIEDLRQSYVEDEDSGRSASWVRLRNELGLTREELRELQDAATARRHGDTQVLDPADTSTKVKFVDLARRLVIRYVTIRHPSLEQSAGPDSQT
;
A
#
# COMPACT_ATOMS: atom_id res chain seq x y z
N MET A 1 3.89 13.51 -10.61
CA MET A 1 2.42 13.33 -10.54
C MET A 1 1.85 14.48 -9.72
N THR A 2 0.71 15.05 -10.13
CA THR A 2 0.04 16.14 -9.39
C THR A 2 -1.25 15.60 -8.80
N ILE A 3 -1.41 15.70 -7.48
CA ILE A 3 -2.60 15.24 -6.76
C ILE A 3 -3.25 16.46 -6.08
N ARG A 4 -4.54 16.68 -6.31
CA ARG A 4 -5.33 17.62 -5.51
C ARG A 4 -5.92 16.88 -4.33
N LEU A 5 -5.71 17.41 -3.12
CA LEU A 5 -6.22 16.81 -1.89
C LEU A 5 -7.57 17.42 -1.52
N PRO A 6 -8.33 16.81 -0.59
CA PRO A 6 -9.51 17.44 -0.02
C PRO A 6 -9.12 18.75 0.70
N GLY A 7 -9.46 19.89 0.08
CA GLY A 7 -9.05 21.25 0.48
C GLY A 7 -8.61 22.06 -0.75
N ASP A 8 -8.27 23.34 -0.56
CA ASP A 8 -7.75 24.19 -1.65
C ASP A 8 -6.24 23.97 -1.90
N GLU A 9 -5.62 23.04 -1.17
CA GLU A 9 -4.20 22.70 -1.25
C GLU A 9 -3.89 21.77 -2.43
N THR A 10 -2.83 22.07 -3.16
CA THR A 10 -2.33 21.21 -4.25
C THR A 10 -1.03 20.54 -3.83
N THR A 11 -1.00 19.20 -3.83
CA THR A 11 0.20 18.42 -3.51
C THR A 11 0.81 17.81 -4.76
N VAL A 12 2.04 18.22 -5.06
CA VAL A 12 2.82 17.72 -6.19
C VAL A 12 3.87 16.75 -5.66
N ILE A 13 3.78 15.49 -6.08
CA ILE A 13 4.76 14.44 -5.73
C ILE A 13 5.54 14.08 -7.00
N VAL A 14 6.85 14.28 -6.95
CA VAL A 14 7.77 13.96 -8.03
C VAL A 14 8.80 12.96 -7.53
N ILE A 15 8.78 11.77 -8.10
CA ILE A 15 9.72 10.70 -7.78
C ILE A 15 10.72 10.60 -8.94
N LYS A 16 12.01 10.73 -8.64
CA LYS A 16 13.11 10.60 -9.61
C LYS A 16 14.23 9.77 -9.00
N GLY A 17 14.34 8.51 -9.45
CA GLY A 17 15.25 7.55 -8.82
C GLY A 17 14.88 7.30 -7.37
N SER A 18 15.84 7.41 -6.46
CA SER A 18 15.65 7.25 -5.00
C SER A 18 15.21 8.54 -4.28
N ILE A 19 14.90 9.61 -5.01
CA ILE A 19 14.52 10.91 -4.44
C ILE A 19 13.02 11.15 -4.66
N VAL A 20 12.30 11.40 -3.56
CA VAL A 20 10.92 11.87 -3.58
C VAL A 20 10.89 13.35 -3.21
N ASN A 21 10.51 14.20 -4.17
CA ASN A 21 10.26 15.61 -3.95
C ASN A 21 8.77 15.82 -3.76
N VAL A 22 8.42 16.57 -2.72
CA VAL A 22 7.04 16.88 -2.37
C VAL A 22 6.90 18.38 -2.25
N ARG A 23 5.99 18.95 -3.02
CA ARG A 23 5.65 20.37 -2.95
C ARG A 23 4.18 20.49 -2.65
N VAL A 24 3.85 21.18 -1.56
CA VAL A 24 2.48 21.57 -1.23
C VAL A 24 2.32 23.04 -1.57
N LEU A 25 1.27 23.37 -2.31
CA LEU A 25 0.84 24.73 -2.60
C LEU A 25 -0.44 24.99 -1.80
N SER A 26 -0.41 25.93 -0.85
CA SER A 26 -1.57 26.37 -0.08
C SER A 26 -1.99 27.78 -0.51
N PRO A 27 -3.28 28.08 -0.69
CA PRO A 27 -3.75 29.39 -1.11
C PRO A 27 -3.95 30.40 0.03
N GLY A 28 -3.70 30.04 1.30
CA GLY A 28 -3.86 30.92 2.45
C GLY A 28 -2.58 31.08 3.28
N ASP A 29 -2.57 32.07 4.17
CA ASP A 29 -1.50 32.28 5.15
C ASP A 29 -1.47 31.08 6.10
N ALA A 30 -0.43 30.28 5.93
CA ALA A 30 -0.32 28.96 6.49
C ALA A 30 0.54 29.02 7.75
N ASP A 31 0.02 29.67 8.79
CA ASP A 31 0.86 30.28 9.82
C ASP A 31 0.58 29.74 11.24
N SER A 32 0.27 28.45 11.34
CA SER A 32 0.14 27.78 12.63
C SER A 32 0.76 26.39 12.63
N ASP A 33 1.36 26.02 13.76
CA ASP A 33 1.96 24.70 13.99
C ASP A 33 0.94 23.56 13.76
N ASP A 34 -0.32 23.75 14.13
CA ASP A 34 -1.40 22.78 13.93
C ASP A 34 -1.77 22.60 12.45
N TRP A 35 -1.66 23.65 11.63
CA TRP A 35 -1.80 23.51 10.18
C TRP A 35 -0.62 22.74 9.59
N LEU A 36 0.62 23.10 9.96
CA LEU A 36 1.83 22.42 9.50
C LEU A 36 1.84 20.93 9.86
N GLU A 37 1.44 20.61 11.09
CA GLU A 37 1.38 19.24 11.59
C GLU A 37 0.33 18.41 10.82
N ARG A 38 -0.88 18.94 10.63
CA ARG A 38 -1.92 18.25 9.84
C ARG A 38 -1.52 18.08 8.39
N LEU A 39 -0.90 19.10 7.80
CA LEU A 39 -0.39 19.02 6.44
C LEU A 39 0.72 17.96 6.34
N SER A 40 1.63 17.93 7.31
CA SER A 40 2.70 16.94 7.40
C SER A 40 2.14 15.53 7.51
N TYR A 41 1.14 15.28 8.35
CA TYR A 41 0.52 13.95 8.47
C TYR A 41 -0.17 13.51 7.18
N ARG A 42 -0.94 14.41 6.56
CA ARG A 42 -1.64 14.12 5.31
C ARG A 42 -0.67 13.86 4.16
N THR A 43 0.34 14.71 4.04
CA THR A 43 1.37 14.63 3.00
C THR A 43 2.23 13.39 3.19
N SER A 44 2.68 13.12 4.42
CA SER A 44 3.42 11.90 4.77
C SER A 44 2.61 10.66 4.44
N SER A 45 1.31 10.64 4.71
CA SER A 45 0.43 9.52 4.36
C SER A 45 0.37 9.26 2.85
N LEU A 46 0.35 10.32 2.03
CA LEU A 46 0.31 10.20 0.57
C LEU A 46 1.66 9.81 -0.02
N VAL A 47 2.74 10.38 0.49
CA VAL A 47 4.11 10.04 0.09
C VAL A 47 4.41 8.61 0.50
N ARG A 48 3.97 8.19 1.69
CA ARG A 48 4.03 6.80 2.16
C ARG A 48 3.24 5.88 1.25
N ALA A 49 2.00 6.22 0.92
CA ALA A 49 1.22 5.46 -0.05
C ALA A 49 1.94 5.37 -1.41
N SER A 50 2.64 6.43 -1.82
CA SER A 50 3.43 6.45 -3.05
C SER A 50 4.55 5.44 -3.05
N ILE A 51 5.30 5.42 -1.96
CA ILE A 51 6.38 4.47 -1.76
C ILE A 51 5.84 3.06 -1.58
N ASP A 52 4.72 2.88 -0.89
CA ASP A 52 4.13 1.56 -0.68
C ASP A 52 3.57 1.00 -1.99
N VAL A 53 3.04 1.81 -2.92
CA VAL A 53 2.67 1.37 -4.28
C VAL A 53 3.90 0.91 -5.07
N MET A 54 5.01 1.66 -5.02
CA MET A 54 6.24 1.24 -5.69
C MET A 54 6.85 -0.01 -5.05
N GLY A 55 6.91 -0.03 -3.72
CA GLY A 55 7.41 -1.16 -2.94
C GLY A 55 6.55 -2.39 -3.15
N PHE A 56 5.23 -2.22 -3.26
CA PHE A 56 4.33 -3.25 -3.74
C PHE A 56 4.83 -3.77 -5.08
N HIS A 57 4.90 -2.98 -6.15
CA HIS A 57 5.33 -3.48 -7.46
C HIS A 57 6.75 -4.05 -7.52
N LEU A 58 7.69 -3.53 -6.73
CA LEU A 58 9.05 -4.06 -6.62
C LEU A 58 9.16 -5.27 -5.68
N GLY A 59 8.09 -5.59 -4.95
CA GLY A 59 8.11 -6.67 -3.98
C GLY A 59 9.00 -6.38 -2.79
N ALA A 60 9.21 -5.12 -2.47
CA ALA A 60 10.19 -4.69 -1.51
C ALA A 60 9.60 -3.79 -0.45
N SER A 61 10.11 -3.93 0.78
CA SER A 61 9.86 -2.97 1.84
C SER A 61 10.71 -1.72 1.61
N LEU A 62 10.20 -0.79 0.80
CA LEU A 62 10.80 0.53 0.67
C LEU A 62 10.55 1.35 1.93
N ASP A 63 11.51 2.20 2.30
CA ASP A 63 11.35 3.12 3.43
C ASP A 63 11.59 4.57 3.01
N LEU A 64 10.99 5.49 3.76
CA LEU A 64 11.11 6.92 3.54
C LEU A 64 12.08 7.52 4.54
N LYS A 65 13.14 8.09 3.99
CA LYS A 65 14.03 9.00 4.72
C LYS A 65 13.69 10.42 4.34
N MET A 66 13.05 11.16 5.24
CA MET A 66 12.99 12.61 5.09
C MET A 66 14.40 13.14 5.28
N LEU A 67 14.96 13.78 4.25
CA LEU A 67 16.32 14.31 4.28
C LEU A 67 16.33 15.79 4.64
N THR A 68 15.42 16.55 4.04
CA THR A 68 15.28 17.99 4.17
C THR A 68 13.80 18.38 4.04
N GLY A 69 13.42 19.50 4.67
CA GLY A 69 12.14 20.18 4.43
C GLY A 69 12.37 21.69 4.42
N THR A 70 11.61 22.42 3.62
CA THR A 70 11.68 23.89 3.60
C THR A 70 10.29 24.50 3.65
N LEU A 71 10.06 25.45 4.56
CA LEU A 71 8.89 26.33 4.60
C LEU A 71 9.38 27.74 4.28
N ASP A 72 8.77 28.42 3.31
CA ASP A 72 9.14 29.79 2.89
C ASP A 72 10.64 30.02 2.64
N ASN A 73 11.33 28.98 2.16
CA ASN A 73 12.77 28.92 1.89
C ASN A 73 13.69 28.77 3.12
N GLU A 74 13.15 28.53 4.32
CA GLU A 74 13.94 28.19 5.52
C GLU A 74 14.09 26.67 5.67
N THR A 75 15.32 26.18 5.91
CA THR A 75 15.63 24.73 5.91
C THR A 75 15.46 24.10 7.29
N THR A 76 14.73 22.99 7.36
CA THR A 76 14.63 22.10 8.52
C THR A 76 15.13 20.69 8.15
N LEU A 77 15.94 20.06 9.01
CA LEU A 77 16.55 18.73 8.81
C LEU A 77 15.96 17.68 9.76
N PHE A 78 15.69 16.46 9.26
CA PHE A 78 15.31 15.28 10.06
C PHE A 78 16.10 14.03 9.60
N PRO A 79 16.37 13.02 10.45
CA PRO A 79 17.19 11.85 10.09
C PRO A 79 16.35 10.62 9.71
N ALA A 80 16.95 9.64 9.00
CA ALA A 80 16.36 8.29 8.84
C ALA A 80 17.35 7.15 8.52
N VAL A 81 16.79 5.94 8.35
CA VAL A 81 17.44 4.61 8.27
C VAL A 81 16.86 3.81 7.07
N ALA A 82 17.53 2.76 6.59
CA ALA A 82 17.17 1.99 5.38
C ALA A 82 17.09 0.45 5.60
N HIS A 83 16.31 -0.27 4.78
CA HIS A 83 16.13 -1.74 4.82
C HIS A 83 15.94 -2.42 3.44
N GLN A 84 16.02 -3.77 3.42
CA GLN A 84 16.21 -4.70 2.28
C GLN A 84 14.91 -5.14 1.53
N MET A 85 15.08 -5.70 0.33
CA MET A 85 14.03 -6.01 -0.67
C MET A 85 13.68 -7.52 -0.76
N LEU A 86 12.45 -7.84 -1.21
CA LEU A 86 11.98 -9.19 -1.62
C LEU A 86 11.54 -9.18 -3.11
N VAL A 87 10.83 -10.24 -3.55
CA VAL A 87 10.48 -10.55 -4.96
C VAL A 87 9.34 -9.67 -5.51
N GLY A 88 9.60 -8.94 -6.61
CA GLY A 88 8.68 -8.00 -7.26
C GLY A 88 7.85 -8.52 -8.43
N THR A 89 6.88 -7.70 -8.87
CA THR A 89 6.10 -7.90 -10.12
C THR A 89 6.75 -7.25 -11.34
N VAL A 90 7.84 -6.51 -11.16
CA VAL A 90 8.62 -5.94 -12.25
C VAL A 90 10.07 -6.39 -12.12
N ASP A 91 10.70 -6.65 -13.25
CA ASP A 91 12.13 -6.92 -13.32
C ASP A 91 12.90 -5.60 -13.35
N GLY A 92 13.83 -5.44 -12.40
CA GLY A 92 14.72 -4.27 -12.31
C GLY A 92 14.27 -3.22 -11.29
N PRO A 93 15.08 -2.15 -11.10
CA PRO A 93 14.93 -1.22 -9.98
C PRO A 93 13.92 -0.09 -10.24
N TYR A 94 13.12 -0.17 -11.30
CA TYR A 94 12.23 0.89 -11.75
C TYR A 94 10.80 0.39 -11.93
N VAL A 95 9.83 1.20 -11.53
CA VAL A 95 8.39 0.97 -11.79
C VAL A 95 7.88 2.13 -12.64
N SER A 96 7.18 1.84 -13.72
CA SER A 96 6.66 2.89 -14.61
C SER A 96 5.52 3.67 -13.94
N GLY A 97 5.40 4.95 -14.32
CA GLY A 97 4.29 5.79 -13.87
C GLY A 97 2.92 5.26 -14.32
N GLU A 98 2.86 4.66 -15.51
CA GLU A 98 1.62 4.08 -16.06
C GLU A 98 1.12 2.89 -15.23
N LEU A 99 2.02 2.00 -14.80
CA LEU A 99 1.67 0.86 -13.95
C LEU A 99 1.18 1.31 -12.57
N THR A 100 1.81 2.34 -12.01
CA THR A 100 1.52 2.81 -10.64
C THR A 100 0.32 3.76 -10.56
N ALA A 101 0.04 4.54 -11.60
CA ALA A 101 -1.02 5.56 -11.61
C ALA A 101 -2.40 5.11 -11.11
N PRO A 102 -2.94 3.93 -11.50
CA PRO A 102 -4.25 3.49 -10.99
C PRO A 102 -4.21 3.10 -9.50
N TYR A 103 -3.12 2.48 -9.05
CA TYR A 103 -2.91 2.18 -7.63
C TYR A 103 -2.79 3.47 -6.81
N PHE A 104 -2.12 4.48 -7.36
CA PHE A 104 -2.06 5.83 -6.80
C PHE A 104 -3.44 6.48 -6.70
N GLY A 105 -4.22 6.46 -7.78
CA GLY A 105 -5.59 6.99 -7.79
C GLY A 105 -6.44 6.31 -6.72
N GLN A 106 -6.34 4.98 -6.61
CA GLN A 106 -7.04 4.22 -5.58
C GLN A 106 -6.58 4.59 -4.17
N ALA A 107 -5.27 4.73 -3.95
CA ALA A 107 -4.71 5.11 -2.64
C ALA A 107 -5.09 6.54 -2.23
N VAL A 108 -5.31 7.45 -3.17
CA VAL A 108 -5.85 8.78 -2.85
C VAL A 108 -7.32 8.68 -2.44
N ALA A 109 -8.12 7.92 -3.19
CA ALA A 109 -9.56 7.83 -3.01
C ALA A 109 -9.99 6.98 -1.79
N ASP A 110 -9.21 5.97 -1.41
CA ASP A 110 -9.62 4.94 -0.45
C ASP A 110 -8.59 4.78 0.69
N ALA A 111 -9.02 5.14 1.91
CA ALA A 111 -8.19 5.03 3.11
C ALA A 111 -7.87 3.58 3.48
N ASN A 112 -8.82 2.67 3.28
CA ASN A 112 -8.61 1.26 3.59
C ASN A 112 -7.62 0.64 2.62
N PHE A 113 -7.61 1.09 1.35
CA PHE A 113 -6.59 0.68 0.40
C PHE A 113 -5.18 1.14 0.82
N ARG A 114 -5.05 2.34 1.42
CA ARG A 114 -3.76 2.77 2.02
C ARG A 114 -3.32 1.89 3.18
N HIS A 115 -4.24 1.50 4.05
CA HIS A 115 -3.94 0.58 5.15
C HIS A 115 -3.53 -0.80 4.62
N ALA A 116 -4.23 -1.31 3.61
CA ALA A 116 -3.87 -2.56 2.95
C ALA A 116 -2.45 -2.53 2.36
N LEU A 117 -2.05 -1.43 1.71
CA LEU A 117 -0.67 -1.25 1.23
C LEU A 117 0.36 -1.19 2.36
N ALA A 118 0.03 -0.54 3.48
CA ALA A 118 0.91 -0.48 4.64
C ALA A 118 1.08 -1.86 5.30
N ASP A 119 0.02 -2.65 5.40
CA ASP A 119 0.06 -4.01 5.91
C ASP A 119 0.80 -4.95 4.93
N MET A 120 0.62 -4.79 3.61
CA MET A 120 1.43 -5.50 2.60
C MET A 120 2.94 -5.25 2.76
N ARG A 121 3.34 -4.01 3.08
CA ARG A 121 4.74 -3.70 3.39
C ARG A 121 5.22 -4.47 4.62
N GLN A 122 4.44 -4.48 5.70
CA GLN A 122 4.83 -5.22 6.90
C GLN A 122 4.89 -6.73 6.64
N ALA A 123 3.95 -7.28 5.87
CA ALA A 123 3.96 -8.68 5.46
C ALA A 123 5.22 -9.05 4.66
N THR A 124 5.71 -8.11 3.85
CA THR A 124 6.97 -8.24 3.11
C THR A 124 8.18 -8.13 4.04
N ARG A 125 8.11 -7.30 5.09
CA ARG A 125 9.24 -7.02 5.98
C ARG A 125 9.44 -8.04 7.09
N LEU A 126 8.35 -8.55 7.66
CA LEU A 126 8.35 -9.30 8.91
C LEU A 126 8.00 -10.76 8.64
N ASP A 127 9.03 -11.61 8.56
CA ASP A 127 8.90 -13.01 8.18
C ASP A 127 7.94 -13.77 9.09
N ASP A 128 8.13 -13.61 10.40
CA ASP A 128 7.37 -14.29 11.46
C ASP A 128 5.91 -13.84 11.57
N ASP A 129 5.58 -12.66 11.03
CA ASP A 129 4.23 -12.06 11.11
C ASP A 129 3.61 -11.87 9.70
N SER A 130 4.21 -12.46 8.68
CA SER A 130 3.81 -12.26 7.29
C SER A 130 2.36 -12.69 7.02
N ALA A 131 1.93 -13.84 7.55
CA ALA A 131 0.54 -14.30 7.51
C ALA A 131 -0.42 -13.33 8.22
N PHE A 132 -0.01 -12.78 9.36
CA PHE A 132 -0.82 -11.84 10.13
C PHE A 132 -1.06 -10.54 9.34
N TYR A 133 0.00 -9.95 8.80
CA TYR A 133 -0.11 -8.72 8.01
C TYR A 133 -0.78 -8.95 6.66
N SER A 134 -0.58 -10.11 6.00
CA SER A 134 -1.34 -10.50 4.81
C SER A 134 -2.85 -10.60 5.09
N TYR A 135 -3.23 -11.22 6.22
CA TYR A 135 -4.64 -11.29 6.63
C TYR A 135 -5.23 -9.89 6.85
N ARG A 136 -4.50 -9.02 7.56
CA ARG A 136 -4.95 -7.66 7.80
C ARG A 136 -5.10 -6.85 6.52
N ALA A 137 -4.17 -6.97 5.57
CA ALA A 137 -4.29 -6.27 4.29
C ALA A 137 -5.60 -6.64 3.56
N ILE A 138 -6.00 -7.92 3.60
CA ILE A 138 -7.28 -8.37 3.03
C ILE A 138 -8.47 -7.87 3.85
N GLU A 139 -8.35 -7.84 5.19
CA GLU A 139 -9.38 -7.28 6.06
C GLU A 139 -9.58 -5.78 5.84
N ASP A 140 -8.51 -5.03 5.54
CA ASP A 140 -8.59 -3.63 5.15
C ASP A 140 -9.32 -3.49 3.80
N LEU A 141 -8.97 -4.27 2.78
CA LEU A 141 -9.73 -4.28 1.52
C LEU A 141 -11.22 -4.58 1.74
N ARG A 142 -11.56 -5.49 2.68
CA ARG A 142 -12.95 -5.82 3.02
C ARG A 142 -13.74 -4.61 3.51
N GLN A 143 -13.09 -3.66 4.19
CA GLN A 143 -13.79 -2.46 4.70
C GLN A 143 -14.45 -1.66 3.57
N SER A 144 -13.89 -1.68 2.36
CA SER A 144 -14.48 -1.04 1.18
C SER A 144 -15.71 -1.78 0.60
N TYR A 145 -16.10 -2.91 1.20
CA TYR A 145 -17.31 -3.68 0.89
C TYR A 145 -18.34 -3.65 2.04
N VAL A 146 -18.14 -2.82 3.05
CA VAL A 146 -19.13 -2.55 4.09
C VAL A 146 -20.06 -1.47 3.55
N GLU A 147 -21.36 -1.80 3.42
CA GLU A 147 -22.35 -0.90 2.81
C GLU A 147 -23.11 -0.10 3.88
N ASP A 148 -23.44 -0.75 5.00
CA ASP A 148 -24.06 -0.14 6.19
C ASP A 148 -23.35 -0.66 7.45
N GLU A 149 -23.37 0.12 8.54
CA GLU A 149 -22.85 -0.33 9.86
C GLU A 149 -23.55 -1.60 10.36
N ASP A 150 -24.81 -1.79 9.97
CA ASP A 150 -25.62 -2.98 10.28
C ASP A 150 -25.42 -4.14 9.27
N SER A 151 -24.73 -3.89 8.14
CA SER A 151 -24.39 -4.94 7.20
C SER A 151 -23.36 -5.87 7.86
N GLY A 152 -23.83 -7.00 8.37
CA GLY A 152 -23.03 -7.89 9.20
C GLY A 152 -21.71 -8.29 8.53
N ARG A 153 -20.63 -8.39 9.33
CA ARG A 153 -19.27 -8.78 8.92
C ARG A 153 -19.25 -9.90 7.87
N SER A 154 -20.11 -10.92 8.03
CA SER A 154 -20.22 -12.04 7.08
C SER A 154 -20.60 -11.61 5.65
N ALA A 155 -21.50 -10.65 5.47
CA ALA A 155 -21.94 -10.19 4.16
C ALA A 155 -20.82 -9.52 3.38
N SER A 156 -20.06 -8.61 4.02
CA SER A 156 -18.90 -7.96 3.42
C SER A 156 -17.79 -8.95 3.00
N TRP A 157 -17.56 -10.01 3.80
CA TRP A 157 -16.64 -11.08 3.43
C TRP A 157 -17.12 -11.87 2.21
N VAL A 158 -18.43 -12.13 2.10
CA VAL A 158 -19.00 -12.79 0.92
C VAL A 158 -18.82 -11.91 -0.32
N ARG A 159 -19.10 -10.61 -0.23
CA ARG A 159 -18.91 -9.65 -1.33
C ARG A 159 -17.45 -9.59 -1.79
N LEU A 160 -16.50 -9.37 -0.87
CA LEU A 160 -15.08 -9.34 -1.20
C LEU A 160 -14.62 -10.65 -1.86
N ARG A 161 -15.01 -11.79 -1.32
CA ARG A 161 -14.61 -13.10 -1.87
C ARG A 161 -15.15 -13.32 -3.27
N ASN A 162 -16.40 -12.97 -3.50
CA ASN A 162 -17.04 -13.11 -4.80
C ASN A 162 -16.40 -12.19 -5.83
N GLU A 163 -16.12 -10.93 -5.49
CA GLU A 163 -15.53 -9.96 -6.42
C GLU A 163 -14.05 -10.28 -6.70
N LEU A 164 -13.25 -10.57 -5.67
CA LEU A 164 -11.80 -10.78 -5.83
C LEU A 164 -11.41 -12.23 -6.12
N GLY A 165 -12.38 -13.16 -6.14
CA GLY A 165 -12.14 -14.59 -6.33
C GLY A 165 -11.23 -15.19 -5.25
N LEU A 166 -11.54 -14.89 -3.97
CA LEU A 166 -10.89 -15.49 -2.79
C LEU A 166 -11.74 -16.67 -2.29
N THR A 167 -11.16 -17.87 -2.29
CA THR A 167 -11.85 -19.07 -1.82
C THR A 167 -12.03 -19.06 -0.29
N ARG A 168 -12.92 -19.90 0.25
CA ARG A 168 -13.08 -20.01 1.71
C ARG A 168 -11.86 -20.68 2.33
N GLU A 169 -11.30 -21.62 1.59
CA GLU A 169 -10.17 -22.45 1.96
C GLU A 169 -8.91 -21.59 2.10
N GLU A 170 -8.59 -20.76 1.10
CA GLU A 170 -7.46 -19.81 1.17
C GLU A 170 -7.62 -18.81 2.33
N LEU A 171 -8.82 -18.26 2.52
CA LEU A 171 -9.06 -17.31 3.61
C LEU A 171 -8.91 -17.98 4.98
N ARG A 172 -9.45 -19.19 5.13
CA ARG A 172 -9.37 -19.95 6.37
C ARG A 172 -7.94 -20.32 6.71
N GLU A 173 -7.19 -20.83 5.74
CA GLU A 173 -5.79 -21.20 5.94
C GLU A 173 -4.95 -19.98 6.39
N LEU A 174 -5.13 -18.84 5.71
CA LEU A 174 -4.47 -17.59 6.10
C LEU A 174 -4.91 -17.10 7.49
N GLN A 175 -6.21 -17.19 7.80
CA GLN A 175 -6.75 -16.77 9.09
C GLN A 175 -6.22 -17.65 10.23
N ASP A 176 -6.16 -18.97 10.03
CA ASP A 176 -5.64 -19.91 11.00
C ASP A 176 -4.16 -19.60 11.28
N ALA A 177 -3.35 -19.38 10.24
CA ALA A 177 -1.95 -18.98 10.37
C ALA A 177 -1.79 -17.61 11.09
N ALA A 178 -2.61 -16.61 10.77
CA ALA A 178 -2.60 -15.31 11.43
C ALA A 178 -3.03 -15.38 12.90
N THR A 179 -3.95 -16.30 13.24
CA THR A 179 -4.54 -16.44 14.58
C THR A 179 -3.65 -17.25 15.51
N ALA A 180 -3.03 -18.33 15.02
CA ALA A 180 -2.07 -19.14 15.79
C ALA A 180 -0.97 -18.27 16.40
N ARG A 181 -0.40 -17.35 15.62
CA ARG A 181 0.63 -16.41 16.07
C ARG A 181 0.14 -15.47 17.19
N ARG A 182 -1.09 -14.96 17.07
CA ARG A 182 -1.71 -14.03 18.04
C ARG A 182 -2.02 -14.67 19.39
N HIS A 183 -2.20 -15.99 19.42
CA HIS A 183 -2.45 -16.74 20.65
C HIS A 183 -1.18 -17.29 21.30
N GLY A 184 0.01 -16.86 20.82
CA GLY A 184 1.29 -17.28 21.36
C GLY A 184 1.64 -18.72 21.01
N ASP A 185 0.93 -19.33 20.06
CA ASP A 185 1.27 -20.65 19.57
C ASP A 185 2.59 -20.52 18.79
N THR A 186 3.66 -21.10 19.33
CA THR A 186 4.97 -21.17 18.69
C THR A 186 5.00 -22.24 17.62
N GLN A 187 3.95 -22.35 16.80
CA GLN A 187 4.15 -22.76 15.42
C GLN A 187 4.89 -21.61 14.73
N VAL A 188 6.17 -21.50 15.09
CA VAL A 188 7.16 -20.74 14.34
C VAL A 188 7.06 -21.35 12.95
N LEU A 189 6.50 -20.59 11.99
CA LEU A 189 6.77 -20.87 10.59
C LEU A 189 8.27 -21.03 10.53
N ASP A 190 8.74 -22.21 10.14
CA ASP A 190 10.18 -22.47 10.06
C ASP A 190 10.77 -21.28 9.29
N PRO A 191 11.73 -20.51 9.85
CA PRO A 191 12.31 -19.38 9.13
C PRO A 191 12.96 -19.82 7.80
N ALA A 192 13.27 -21.11 7.66
CA ALA A 192 13.69 -21.72 6.40
C ALA A 192 12.54 -22.03 5.43
N ASP A 193 11.29 -22.11 5.89
CA ASP A 193 10.08 -22.25 5.08
C ASP A 193 9.61 -20.90 4.51
N THR A 194 10.44 -20.38 3.61
CA THR A 194 10.10 -19.20 2.80
C THR A 194 8.86 -19.44 1.92
N SER A 195 8.48 -20.70 1.67
CA SER A 195 7.38 -21.05 0.77
C SER A 195 6.01 -20.66 1.35
N THR A 196 5.82 -20.81 2.67
CA THR A 196 4.58 -20.42 3.35
C THR A 196 4.43 -18.89 3.43
N LYS A 197 5.52 -18.17 3.72
CA LYS A 197 5.57 -16.70 3.65
C LYS A 197 5.19 -16.21 2.25
N VAL A 198 5.89 -16.70 1.23
CA VAL A 198 5.66 -16.30 -0.18
C VAL A 198 4.22 -16.59 -0.57
N LYS A 199 3.67 -17.75 -0.18
CA LYS A 199 2.27 -18.11 -0.43
C LYS A 199 1.28 -17.07 0.11
N PHE A 200 1.41 -16.66 1.38
CA PHE A 200 0.46 -15.71 1.98
C PHE A 200 0.66 -14.28 1.51
N VAL A 201 1.90 -13.86 1.27
CA VAL A 201 2.19 -12.55 0.67
C VAL A 201 1.66 -12.50 -0.75
N ASP A 202 1.86 -13.55 -1.56
CA ASP A 202 1.37 -13.63 -2.93
C ASP A 202 -0.16 -13.67 -3.01
N LEU A 203 -0.81 -14.42 -2.10
CA LEU A 203 -2.27 -14.41 -1.97
C LEU A 203 -2.80 -12.99 -1.75
N ALA A 204 -2.30 -12.28 -0.72
CA ALA A 204 -2.74 -10.93 -0.43
C ALA A 204 -2.42 -9.96 -1.59
N ARG A 205 -1.23 -10.10 -2.19
CA ARG A 205 -0.79 -9.32 -3.35
C ARG A 205 -1.71 -9.50 -4.56
N ARG A 206 -2.08 -10.73 -4.88
CA ARG A 206 -3.01 -11.07 -5.96
C ARG A 206 -4.38 -10.40 -5.76
N LEU A 207 -4.88 -10.36 -4.53
CA LEU A 207 -6.16 -9.70 -4.22
C LEU A 207 -6.06 -8.18 -4.33
N VAL A 208 -4.93 -7.58 -3.91
CA VAL A 208 -4.66 -6.14 -4.12
C VAL A 208 -4.64 -5.79 -5.62
N ILE A 209 -3.99 -6.61 -6.45
CA ILE A 209 -3.99 -6.42 -7.92
C ILE A 209 -5.42 -6.47 -8.45
N ARG A 210 -6.18 -7.53 -8.14
CA ARG A 210 -7.56 -7.68 -8.61
C ARG A 210 -8.46 -6.53 -8.15
N TYR A 211 -8.30 -6.08 -6.91
CA TYR A 211 -9.06 -4.97 -6.35
C TYR A 211 -8.90 -3.69 -7.18
N VAL A 212 -7.67 -3.38 -7.60
CA VAL A 212 -7.38 -2.23 -8.47
C VAL A 212 -7.86 -2.47 -9.90
N THR A 213 -7.60 -3.65 -10.49
CA THR A 213 -8.03 -3.98 -11.85
C THR A 213 -9.55 -3.82 -12.04
N ILE A 214 -10.35 -4.30 -11.09
CA ILE A 214 -11.81 -4.21 -11.15
C ILE A 214 -12.30 -2.76 -11.08
N ARG A 215 -11.61 -1.92 -10.30
CA ARG A 215 -11.95 -0.49 -10.12
C ARG A 215 -11.39 0.40 -11.23
N HIS A 216 -10.40 -0.08 -11.96
CA HIS A 216 -9.74 0.62 -13.07
C HIS A 216 -9.61 -0.32 -14.29
N PRO A 217 -10.72 -0.64 -14.99
CA PRO A 217 -10.74 -1.66 -16.05
C PRO A 217 -9.85 -1.34 -17.26
N SER A 218 -9.46 -0.07 -17.43
CA SER A 218 -8.51 0.36 -18.46
C SER A 218 -7.13 -0.32 -18.36
N LEU A 219 -6.81 -0.94 -17.22
CA LEU A 219 -5.60 -1.74 -17.00
C LEU A 219 -5.58 -3.07 -17.78
N GLU A 220 -6.73 -3.64 -18.16
CA GLU A 220 -6.77 -4.92 -18.88
C GLU A 220 -6.37 -4.79 -20.35
N GLN A 221 -6.47 -3.58 -20.93
CA GLN A 221 -6.21 -3.34 -22.36
C GLN A 221 -4.75 -3.04 -22.67
N SER A 222 -3.92 -2.68 -21.67
CA SER A 222 -2.49 -2.40 -21.84
C SER A 222 -1.57 -3.63 -21.75
N ALA A 223 -2.12 -4.82 -21.48
CA ALA A 223 -1.37 -6.08 -21.38
C ALA A 223 -1.50 -6.97 -22.64
N GLY A 224 -1.96 -6.40 -23.77
CA GLY A 224 -2.00 -7.09 -25.07
C GLY A 224 -0.60 -7.22 -25.71
N PRO A 225 -0.37 -8.25 -26.57
CA PRO A 225 0.96 -8.72 -26.99
C PRO A 225 1.73 -7.83 -27.98
N ASP A 226 1.33 -6.58 -28.22
CA ASP A 226 1.89 -5.76 -29.31
C ASP A 226 2.83 -4.66 -28.80
N SER A 227 3.94 -5.06 -28.18
CA SER A 227 5.09 -4.17 -27.93
C SER A 227 6.41 -4.92 -28.09
N GLN A 228 6.57 -5.57 -29.24
CA GLN A 228 7.88 -5.88 -29.81
C GLN A 228 7.93 -5.31 -31.22
N THR A 229 8.38 -4.06 -31.33
CA THR A 229 9.08 -3.51 -32.50
C THR A 229 10.07 -2.46 -32.02
#